data_AF-A0AAP2YXH2-F1
#
_entry.id   AF-A0AAP2YXH2-F1
#
_cell.length_a   1.000
_cell.length_b   1.000
_cell.length_c   1.000
_cell.angle_alpha   90.00
_cell.angle_beta   90.00
_cell.angle_gamma   90.00
#
_symmetry.space_group_name_H-M   'P 1'
#
loop_
_entity.id
_entity.type
_entity.pdbx_description
1 polymer ?
#
loop_
_entity_poly.entity_id
_entity_poly.type
_entity_poly.pdbx_seq_one_letter_code
_entity_poly.pdbx_strand_id
1 'polypeptide(L)' 'MTALQDAMIERGSSDTEPVGETYGANASHYIEAEIPTVVFGSGRIEEAHFPDESISWPDVVTAAEVLAETARRFLRS' A
#
# COMPACT_ATOMS: atom_id res chain seq x y z
N MET A 1 11.74 2.63 5.33
CA MET A 1 10.60 2.22 4.48
C MET A 1 10.90 0.97 3.65
N THR A 2 11.83 0.10 4.08
CA THR A 2 12.19 -1.12 3.33
C THR A 2 11.21 -2.28 3.57
N ALA A 3 10.59 -2.37 4.75
CA ALA A 3 9.75 -3.51 5.11
C ALA A 3 8.58 -3.78 4.14
N LEU A 4 7.92 -2.72 3.65
CA LEU A 4 6.84 -2.85 2.67
C LEU A 4 7.38 -3.26 1.30
N GLN A 5 8.40 -2.56 0.81
CA GLN A 5 9.01 -2.84 -0.49
C GLN A 5 9.56 -4.27 -0.54
N ASP A 6 10.20 -4.75 0.53
CA ASP A 6 10.67 -6.14 0.61
C ASP A 6 9.52 -7.15 0.56
N ALA A 7 8.41 -6.87 1.24
CA ALA A 7 7.21 -7.72 1.22
C ALA A 7 6.54 -7.73 -0.17
N MET A 8 6.51 -6.58 -0.85
CA MET A 8 6.05 -6.45 -2.23
C MET A 8 6.91 -7.29 -3.19
N ILE A 9 8.25 -7.17 -3.10
CA ILE A 9 9.20 -7.93 -3.93
C ILE A 9 9.04 -9.44 -3.69
N GLU A 10 8.91 -9.88 -2.43
CA GLU A 10 8.69 -11.29 -2.10
C GLU A 10 7.40 -11.85 -2.74
N ARG A 11 6.37 -11.01 -2.90
CA ARG A 11 5.11 -11.36 -3.56
C ARG A 11 5.10 -11.09 -5.07
N GLY A 12 6.25 -10.74 -5.66
CA GLY A 12 6.45 -10.65 -7.09
C GLY A 12 6.18 -9.26 -7.70
N SER A 13 5.97 -8.22 -6.89
CA SER A 13 5.88 -6.85 -7.38
C SER A 13 7.27 -6.33 -7.79
N SER A 14 7.36 -5.73 -8.97
CA SER A 14 8.60 -5.13 -9.50
C SER A 14 8.62 -3.60 -9.42
N ASP A 15 7.46 -2.96 -9.39
CA ASP A 15 7.32 -1.51 -9.20
C ASP A 15 6.97 -1.23 -7.74
N THR A 16 7.97 -0.80 -6.97
CA THR A 16 7.86 -0.66 -5.51
C THR A 16 8.28 0.71 -5.00
N GLU A 17 8.68 1.62 -5.90
CA GLU A 17 9.05 2.96 -5.51
C GLU A 17 7.81 3.75 -5.08
N PRO A 18 7.82 4.40 -3.91
CA PRO A 18 6.72 5.25 -3.49
C PRO A 18 6.52 6.39 -4.50
N VAL A 19 5.29 6.58 -4.95
CA VAL A 19 4.88 7.73 -5.76
C VAL A 19 4.12 8.73 -4.92
N GLY A 20 4.33 10.02 -5.21
CA GLY A 20 3.59 11.10 -4.57
C GLY A 20 2.24 11.30 -5.27
N GLU A 21 1.18 11.37 -4.47
CA GLU A 21 -0.20 11.48 -4.98
C GLU A 21 -0.95 12.63 -4.29
N THR A 22 -1.99 13.13 -4.95
CA THR A 22 -2.76 14.31 -4.48
C THR A 22 -4.16 13.98 -3.96
N TYR A 23 -4.56 12.70 -4.01
CA TYR A 23 -5.83 12.28 -3.45
C TYR A 23 -5.86 12.44 -1.92
N GLY A 24 -7.06 12.73 -1.39
CA GLY A 24 -7.26 12.86 0.04
C GLY A 24 -7.13 11.49 0.74
N ALA A 25 -6.25 11.41 1.73
CA ALA A 25 -6.12 10.27 2.63
C ALA A 25 -5.66 10.75 4.01
N ASN A 26 -5.89 9.95 5.05
CA ASN A 26 -5.38 10.25 6.40
C ASN A 26 -3.84 10.32 6.46
N ALA A 27 -3.16 9.81 5.43
CA ALA A 27 -1.72 9.83 5.32
C ALA A 27 -1.12 11.24 5.42
N SER A 28 -1.78 12.27 4.86
CA SER A 28 -1.29 13.65 4.93
C SER A 28 -1.16 14.13 6.38
N HIS A 29 -2.15 13.83 7.22
CA HIS A 29 -2.13 14.18 8.64
C HIS A 29 -1.04 13.43 9.42
N TYR A 30 -0.81 12.16 9.11
CA TYR A 30 0.25 11.38 9.76
C TYR A 30 1.64 11.88 9.35
N ILE A 31 1.82 12.23 8.07
CA ILE A 31 3.06 12.81 7.57
C ILE A 31 3.33 14.17 8.21
N GLU A 32 2.31 15.02 8.34
CA GLU A 32 2.42 16.32 9.04
C GLU A 32 2.84 16.15 10.52
N ALA A 33 2.41 15.06 11.15
CA ALA A 33 2.82 14.68 12.49
C ALA A 33 4.19 13.93 12.55
N GLU A 34 4.97 13.96 11.48
CA GLU A 34 6.27 13.29 11.33
C GLU A 34 6.24 11.76 11.51
N ILE A 35 5.06 11.14 11.30
CA ILE A 35 4.90 9.68 11.36
C ILE A 35 5.19 9.08 9.97
N PRO A 36 6.18 8.19 9.84
CA PRO A 36 6.47 7.53 8.55
C PRO A 36 5.24 6.77 8.03
N THR A 37 4.73 7.20 6.88
CA THR A 37 3.45 6.72 6.35
C THR A 37 3.52 6.49 4.85
N VAL A 38 2.91 5.39 4.39
CA VAL A 38 2.66 5.08 2.98
C VAL A 38 1.24 4.53 2.84
N VAL A 39 0.64 4.75 1.67
CA VAL A 39 -0.64 4.13 1.30
C VAL A 39 -0.34 2.96 0.36
N PHE A 40 -0.91 1.80 0.65
CA PHE A 40 -0.74 0.60 -0.16
C PHE A 40 -2.04 -0.20 -0.15
N GLY A 41 -2.44 -0.69 -1.32
CA GLY A 41 -3.65 -1.49 -1.49
C GLY A 41 -3.80 -1.96 -2.92
N SER A 42 -4.72 -2.90 -3.13
CA SER A 42 -5.13 -3.37 -4.45
C SER A 42 -6.13 -2.41 -5.10
N GLY A 43 -6.39 -2.59 -6.39
CA GLY A 43 -7.32 -1.78 -7.16
C GLY A 43 -6.61 -0.71 -7.99
N ARG A 44 -7.39 0.09 -8.70
CA ARG A 44 -6.91 1.15 -9.59
C ARG A 44 -7.42 2.49 -9.10
N ILE A 45 -6.52 3.41 -8.77
CA ILE A 45 -6.93 4.72 -8.27
C ILE A 45 -7.69 5.52 -9.33
N GLU A 46 -7.45 5.27 -10.62
CA GLU A 46 -8.16 5.94 -11.71
C GLU A 46 -9.62 5.50 -11.83
N GLU A 47 -9.98 4.38 -11.22
CA GLU A 47 -11.35 3.83 -11.18
C GLU A 47 -12.06 4.18 -9.86
N ALA A 48 -11.37 4.81 -8.90
CA ALA A 48 -11.97 5.20 -7.63
C ALA A 48 -13.14 6.19 -7.84
N HIS A 49 -14.22 6.01 -7.09
CA HIS A 49 -15.47 6.78 -7.18
C HIS A 49 -16.27 6.62 -8.48
N PHE A 50 -15.98 5.61 -9.30
CA PHE A 50 -16.83 5.26 -10.44
C PHE A 50 -17.89 4.21 -10.07
N PRO A 51 -19.07 4.19 -10.73
CA PRO A 51 -20.15 3.25 -10.40
C PRO A 51 -19.75 1.77 -10.54
N ASP A 52 -18.79 1.49 -11.41
CA ASP A 52 -18.24 0.18 -11.72
C ASP A 52 -16.86 -0.06 -11.10
N GLU A 53 -16.45 0.78 -10.13
CA GLU A 53 -15.26 0.54 -9.32
C GLU A 53 -15.27 -0.89 -8.80
N SER A 54 -14.20 -1.62 -9.09
CA SER A 54 -14.10 -3.02 -8.75
C SER A 54 -12.67 -3.41 -8.41
N ILE A 55 -12.52 -4.57 -7.79
CA ILE A 55 -11.23 -5.07 -7.36
C ILE A 55 -11.17 -6.57 -7.59
N SER A 56 -10.03 -7.03 -8.11
CA SER A 56 -9.76 -8.46 -8.25
C SER A 56 -9.59 -9.08 -6.86
N TRP A 57 -10.39 -10.11 -6.56
CA TRP A 57 -10.30 -10.77 -5.25
C TRP A 57 -8.90 -11.38 -4.97
N PRO A 58 -8.23 -12.06 -5.92
CA PRO A 58 -6.84 -12.47 -5.75
C PRO A 58 -5.87 -11.33 -5.39
N ASP A 59 -6.11 -10.12 -5.90
CA ASP A 59 -5.26 -8.96 -5.62
C ASP A 59 -5.48 -8.47 -4.19
N VAL A 60 -6.72 -8.53 -3.68
CA VAL A 60 -7.03 -8.24 -2.27
C VAL A 60 -6.30 -9.21 -1.34
N VAL A 61 -6.31 -10.50 -1.67
CA VAL A 61 -5.59 -11.52 -0.88
C VAL A 61 -4.10 -11.25 -0.89
N THR A 62 -3.52 -10.96 -2.07
CA THR A 62 -2.11 -10.61 -2.20
C THR A 62 -1.75 -9.37 -1.38
N ALA A 63 -2.53 -8.30 -1.47
CA ALA A 63 -2.32 -7.08 -0.70
C ALA A 63 -2.38 -7.32 0.82
N ALA A 64 -3.33 -8.15 1.28
CA ALA A 64 -3.44 -8.53 2.69
C ALA A 64 -2.20 -9.30 3.17
N GLU A 65 -1.66 -10.20 2.35
CA GLU A 65 -0.42 -10.92 2.68
C GLU A 65 0.79 -9.99 2.75
N VAL A 66 0.92 -9.05 1.80
CA VAL A 66 1.99 -8.03 1.82
C VAL A 66 1.91 -7.18 3.08
N LEU A 67 0.71 -6.72 3.46
CA LEU A 67 0.50 -5.95 4.69
C LEU A 67 0.86 -6.76 5.93
N ALA A 68 0.46 -8.03 5.99
CA ALA A 68 0.78 -8.91 7.12
C ALA A 68 2.30 -9.11 7.26
N GLU A 69 3.01 -9.33 6.14
CA GLU A 69 4.46 -9.50 6.18
C GLU A 69 5.21 -8.19 6.49
N THR A 70 4.72 -7.07 5.95
CA THR A 70 5.21 -5.73 6.29
C THR A 70 5.15 -5.49 7.79
N ALA A 71 3.99 -5.76 8.42
CA ALA A 71 3.81 -5.58 9.85
C ALA A 71 4.75 -6.50 10.65
N ARG A 72 4.88 -7.76 10.25
CA ARG A 72 5.82 -8.70 10.89
C ARG A 72 7.27 -8.22 10.83
N ARG A 73 7.71 -7.69 9.69
CA ARG A 73 9.07 -7.16 9.51
C ARG A 73 9.28 -5.88 10.31
N PHE A 74 8.35 -4.94 10.19
CA PHE A 74 8.42 -3.64 10.87
C PHE A 74 8.42 -3.77 12.39
N LEU A 75 7.67 -4.72 12.97
CA LEU A 75 7.63 -4.93 14.42
C LEU A 75 8.83 -5.70 14.97
N ARG A 76 9.70 -6.24 14.10
CA ARG A 76 10.94 -6.94 14.48
C ARG A 76 12.20 -6.09 14.29
N SER A 77 12.08 -4.95 13.62
CA SER A 77 13.20 -4.03 13.35
C SER A 77 13.47 -3.08 14.51
#